data_AF-A0A954IMF6-F1
#
_entry.id   AF-A0A954IMF6-F1
#
_cell.length_a   1.000
_cell.length_b   1.000
_cell.length_c   1.000
_cell.angle_alpha   90.00
_cell.angle_beta   90.00
_cell.angle_gamma   90.00
#
_symmetry.space_group_name_H-M   'P 1'
#
loop_
_entity.id
_entity.type
_entity.pdbx_description
1 polymer ?
#
loop_
_entity_poly.entity_id
_entity_poly.type
_entity_poly.pdbx_seq_one_letter_code
_entity_poly.pdbx_strand_id
1 'polypeptide(L)'
;MRLILLRTVSTIIAGSCSLLCAQEAGNDRSFDVTITETDSTLQIVTPQLEASVNKQGYVTGIQRQTFVDRATGFRDAGFGLDIADWIMQPG
;
A
#
# COMPACT_ATOMS: atom_id res chain seq x y z
N MET A 1 -33.28 13.26 49.26
CA MET A 1 -33.52 12.27 48.20
C MET A 1 -33.32 12.88 46.80
N ARG A 2 -32.17 13.53 46.56
CA ARG A 2 -31.88 14.27 45.31
C ARG A 2 -30.39 14.21 44.94
N LEU A 3 -29.69 13.16 45.42
CA LEU A 3 -28.24 13.00 45.33
C LEU A 3 -27.83 11.59 44.87
N ILE A 4 -28.70 10.89 44.14
CA ILE A 4 -28.41 9.55 43.57
C ILE A 4 -28.49 9.57 42.04
N LEU A 5 -29.15 10.56 41.43
CA LEU A 5 -29.43 10.58 39.99
C LEU A 5 -28.34 11.23 39.12
N LEU A 6 -27.35 11.92 39.71
CA LEU A 6 -26.30 12.62 38.95
C LEU A 6 -25.00 11.82 38.75
N ARG A 7 -24.91 10.59 39.31
CA ARG A 7 -23.75 9.71 39.10
C ARG A 7 -23.88 8.81 37.88
N THR A 8 -25.09 8.65 37.34
CA THR A 8 -25.36 7.68 36.26
C THR A 8 -25.10 8.24 34.86
N VAL A 9 -25.07 9.57 34.69
CA VAL A 9 -24.91 10.20 33.37
C VAL A 9 -23.44 10.23 32.91
N SER A 10 -22.48 10.22 33.86
CA SER A 10 -21.05 10.28 33.53
C SER A 10 -20.47 8.97 32.98
N THR A 11 -21.15 7.84 33.15
CA THR A 11 -20.60 6.52 32.76
C THR A 11 -20.89 6.17 31.29
N ILE A 12 -21.75 6.92 30.59
CA ILE A 12 -22.16 6.59 29.22
C ILE A 12 -21.19 7.14 28.16
N ILE A 13 -20.45 8.23 28.45
CA ILE A 13 -19.57 8.88 27.46
C ILE A 13 -18.18 8.19 27.37
N ALA A 14 -17.75 7.46 28.39
CA ALA A 14 -16.50 6.69 28.34
C ALA A 14 -16.65 5.30 27.68
N GLY A 15 -17.88 4.82 27.47
CA GLY A 15 -18.15 3.48 26.93
C GLY A 15 -18.19 3.40 25.41
N SER A 16 -18.27 4.52 24.70
CA SER A 16 -18.37 4.56 23.23
C SER A 16 -17.02 4.79 22.53
N CYS A 17 -15.98 5.19 23.26
CA CYS A 17 -14.63 5.38 22.68
C CYS A 17 -13.89 4.05 22.47
N SER A 18 -14.27 2.99 23.20
CA SER A 18 -13.61 1.68 23.12
C SER A 18 -14.16 0.77 22.03
N LEU A 19 -15.20 1.17 21.29
CA LEU A 19 -15.79 0.37 20.21
C LEU A 19 -15.46 0.86 18.79
N LEU A 20 -14.75 1.99 18.63
CA LEU A 20 -14.38 2.49 17.30
C LEU A 20 -12.96 2.12 16.85
N CYS A 21 -12.15 1.50 17.73
CA CYS A 21 -10.72 1.26 17.45
C CYS A 21 -10.39 -0.15 16.93
N ALA A 22 -11.37 -1.03 16.70
CA ALA A 22 -11.07 -2.40 16.31
C ALA A 22 -12.08 -2.95 15.32
N GLN A 23 -11.94 -2.58 14.05
CA GLN A 23 -11.91 -3.55 12.96
C GLN A 23 -11.42 -2.81 11.71
N GLU A 24 -10.12 -2.54 11.63
CA GLU A 24 -9.49 -2.44 10.32
C GLU A 24 -9.74 -3.81 9.67
N ALA A 25 -10.70 -3.86 8.76
CA ALA A 25 -10.88 -5.01 7.89
C ALA A 25 -9.62 -5.09 7.03
N GLY A 26 -8.59 -5.73 7.58
CA GLY A 26 -7.53 -6.36 6.82
C GLY A 26 -8.24 -7.23 5.80
N ASN A 27 -8.40 -6.66 4.63
CA ASN A 27 -9.11 -7.28 3.55
C ASN A 27 -8.22 -8.41 3.06
N ASP A 28 -8.40 -9.59 3.68
CA ASP A 28 -7.80 -10.87 3.29
C ASP A 28 -8.42 -11.31 1.97
N ARG A 29 -8.17 -10.53 0.93
CA ARG A 29 -8.37 -10.97 -0.43
C ARG A 29 -7.15 -11.80 -0.76
N SER A 30 -7.30 -13.12 -0.68
CA SER A 30 -6.40 -14.04 -1.35
C SER A 30 -6.47 -13.74 -2.84
N PHE A 31 -5.39 -13.16 -3.37
CA PHE A 31 -5.22 -12.95 -4.80
C PHE A 31 -4.20 -13.96 -5.31
N ASP A 32 -4.43 -14.45 -6.53
CA ASP A 32 -3.44 -15.25 -7.23
C ASP A 32 -2.26 -14.35 -7.65
N VAL A 33 -1.16 -14.44 -6.91
CA VAL A 33 0.05 -13.66 -7.14
C VAL A 33 1.13 -14.61 -7.62
N THR A 34 1.58 -14.42 -8.86
CA THR A 34 2.72 -15.14 -9.41
C THR A 34 3.97 -14.27 -9.30
N ILE A 35 5.01 -14.81 -8.67
CA ILE A 35 6.31 -14.16 -8.56
C ILE A 35 7.32 -15.01 -9.31
N THR A 36 8.04 -14.40 -10.24
CA THR A 36 9.15 -15.03 -10.96
C THR A 36 10.42 -14.25 -10.69
N GLU A 37 11.40 -14.91 -10.09
CA GLU A 37 12.68 -14.29 -9.73
C GLU A 37 13.80 -14.80 -10.64
N THR A 38 14.64 -13.86 -11.08
CA THR A 38 15.89 -14.12 -11.82
C THR A 38 17.03 -13.45 -11.08
N ASP A 39 18.28 -13.60 -11.50
CA ASP A 39 19.43 -12.98 -10.81
C ASP A 39 19.40 -11.44 -10.80
N SER A 40 18.81 -10.82 -11.82
CA SER A 40 18.79 -9.36 -12.00
C SER A 40 17.44 -8.71 -11.78
N THR A 41 16.34 -9.47 -11.88
CA THR A 41 14.97 -8.93 -11.94
C THR A 41 13.99 -9.81 -11.16
N LEU A 42 12.96 -9.20 -10.59
CA LEU A 42 11.84 -9.88 -9.96
C LEU A 42 10.54 -9.43 -10.66
N GLN A 43 9.83 -10.36 -11.29
CA GLN A 43 8.57 -10.11 -11.96
C GLN A 43 7.40 -10.48 -11.05
N ILE A 44 6.46 -9.57 -10.89
CA ILE A 44 5.26 -9.72 -10.07
C ILE A 44 4.05 -9.62 -10.99
N VAL A 45 3.23 -10.67 -11.02
CA VAL A 45 1.98 -10.71 -11.78
C VAL A 45 0.83 -10.96 -10.83
N THR A 46 -0.15 -10.08 -10.86
CA THR A 46 -1.42 -10.19 -10.14
C THR A 46 -2.58 -10.06 -11.14
N PRO A 47 -3.84 -10.27 -10.72
CA PRO A 47 -4.97 -10.10 -11.61
C PRO A 47 -5.13 -8.67 -12.13
N GLN A 48 -4.70 -7.66 -11.36
CA GLN A 48 -4.90 -6.25 -11.67
C GLN A 48 -3.63 -5.54 -12.11
N LEU A 49 -2.48 -5.95 -11.62
CA LEU A 49 -1.20 -5.28 -11.83
C LEU A 49 -0.13 -6.25 -12.28
N GLU A 50 0.74 -5.79 -13.16
CA GLU A 50 1.96 -6.47 -13.57
C GLU A 50 3.14 -5.49 -13.47
N ALA A 51 4.25 -5.94 -12.90
CA ALA A 51 5.43 -5.11 -12.72
C ALA A 51 6.71 -5.95 -12.69
N SER A 52 7.81 -5.38 -13.17
CA SER A 52 9.15 -5.94 -12.97
C SER A 52 9.95 -5.02 -12.06
N VAL A 53 10.66 -5.58 -11.10
CA VAL A 53 11.56 -4.88 -10.18
C VAL A 53 13.00 -5.23 -10.53
N ASN A 54 13.83 -4.23 -10.81
CA ASN A 54 15.27 -4.45 -11.01
C ASN A 54 15.95 -4.62 -9.64
N LYS A 55 16.72 -5.71 -9.49
CA LYS A 55 17.54 -5.98 -8.29
C LYS A 55 18.94 -5.36 -8.37
N GLN A 56 19.36 -4.96 -9.56
CA GLN A 56 20.68 -4.43 -9.84
C GLN A 56 20.56 -3.03 -10.45
N GLY A 57 21.47 -2.14 -10.07
CA GLY A 57 21.47 -0.75 -10.54
C GLY A 57 21.76 0.24 -9.41
N TYR A 58 21.61 1.52 -9.71
CA TYR A 58 21.78 2.60 -8.74
C TYR A 58 20.67 2.60 -7.67
N VAL A 59 19.46 2.16 -8.05
CA VAL A 59 18.30 1.99 -7.16
C VAL A 59 17.61 0.67 -7.53
N THR A 60 17.00 0.01 -6.53
CA THR A 60 16.07 -1.09 -6.75
C THR A 60 14.66 -0.52 -6.86
N GLY A 61 14.01 -0.69 -8.00
CA GLY A 61 12.70 -0.10 -8.26
C GLY A 61 11.97 -0.77 -9.42
N ILE A 62 10.77 -0.27 -9.71
CA ILE A 62 9.94 -0.80 -10.80
C ILE A 62 10.58 -0.39 -12.12
N GLN A 63 11.01 -1.38 -12.90
CA GLN A 63 11.65 -1.21 -14.19
C GLN A 63 10.76 -0.39 -15.13
N ARG A 64 11.39 0.56 -15.83
CA ARG A 64 10.78 1.38 -16.86
C ARG A 64 9.88 0.60 -17.81
N GLN A 65 8.68 1.11 -18.05
CA GLN A 65 7.71 0.57 -19.02
C GLN A 65 7.19 -0.84 -18.70
N THR A 66 7.51 -1.39 -17.54
CA THR A 66 7.04 -2.72 -17.11
C THR A 66 5.83 -2.67 -16.20
N PHE A 67 5.52 -1.50 -15.60
CA PHE A 67 4.33 -1.34 -14.78
C PHE A 67 3.08 -1.24 -15.66
N VAL A 68 2.19 -2.22 -15.54
CA VAL A 68 0.94 -2.33 -16.28
C VAL A 68 -0.21 -2.47 -15.30
N ASP A 69 -1.19 -1.59 -15.43
CA ASP A 69 -2.53 -1.82 -14.91
C ASP A 69 -3.31 -2.66 -15.93
N ARG A 70 -3.60 -3.91 -15.59
CA ARG A 70 -4.33 -4.85 -16.43
C ARG A 70 -5.83 -4.56 -16.49
N ALA A 71 -6.38 -3.85 -15.52
CA ALA A 71 -7.80 -3.48 -15.51
C ALA A 71 -8.09 -2.38 -16.54
N THR A 72 -7.19 -1.40 -16.66
CA THR A 72 -7.34 -0.26 -17.58
C THR A 72 -6.50 -0.37 -18.86
N GLY A 73 -5.50 -1.25 -18.86
CA GLY A 73 -4.48 -1.34 -19.90
C GLY A 73 -3.44 -0.22 -19.83
N PHE A 74 -3.49 0.64 -18.80
CA PHE A 74 -2.54 1.72 -18.64
C PHE A 74 -1.13 1.17 -18.39
N ARG A 75 -0.16 1.75 -19.10
CA ARG A 75 1.26 1.50 -18.89
C ARG A 75 1.91 2.75 -18.34
N ASP A 76 2.87 2.56 -17.44
CA ASP A 76 3.80 3.60 -17.01
C ASP A 76 4.24 4.47 -18.20
N ALA A 77 3.96 5.76 -18.11
CA ALA A 77 4.24 6.76 -19.15
C ALA A 77 5.69 7.30 -19.11
N GLY A 78 6.47 6.93 -18.09
CA GLY A 78 7.75 7.51 -17.74
C GLY A 78 8.92 6.53 -17.77
N PHE A 79 9.76 6.61 -16.73
CA PHE A 79 11.01 5.84 -16.60
C PHE A 79 10.90 4.68 -15.61
N GLY A 80 9.68 4.24 -15.30
CA GLY A 80 9.44 3.34 -14.18
C GLY A 80 9.30 4.13 -12.89
N LEU A 81 8.70 3.51 -11.88
CA LEU A 81 8.75 3.97 -10.49
C LEU A 81 10.09 3.58 -9.85
N ASP A 82 11.17 3.77 -10.61
CA ASP A 82 12.53 3.72 -10.13
C ASP A 82 12.94 5.16 -9.85
N ILE A 83 13.48 5.45 -8.67
CA ILE A 83 13.78 6.82 -8.26
C ILE A 83 14.90 7.32 -9.19
N ALA A 84 14.53 8.14 -10.18
CA ALA A 84 15.50 8.93 -10.91
C ALA A 84 16.13 9.89 -9.90
N ASP A 85 17.45 9.88 -9.76
CA ASP A 85 18.15 10.89 -8.97
C ASP A 85 18.22 12.20 -9.75
N TRP A 86 17.12 12.94 -9.69
CA TRP A 86 17.02 14.33 -10.13
C TRP A 86 17.52 15.32 -9.08
N ILE A 87 18.11 14.85 -7.96
CA ILE A 87 18.59 15.72 -6.88
C ILE A 87 20.08 16.04 -6.95
N MET A 88 20.80 15.59 -7.98
CA MET A 88 22.16 16.05 -8.24
C MET A 88 22.17 17.33 -9.10
N GLN A 89 21.84 18.47 -8.48
CA GLN A 89 22.45 19.77 -8.81
C GLN A 89 23.23 20.24 -7.57
N PRO A 90 24.38 20.96 -7.71
CA PRO A 90 24.59 22.03 -8.67
C PRO A 90 25.93 22.02 -9.42
N GLY A 91 25.94 22.66 -10.58
CA GLY A 91 27.12 23.31 -11.16
C GLY A 91 26.88 24.80 -11.22
#